data_AF-A0A359IBC9-F1
#
_entry.id   AF-A0A359IBC9-F1
#
_cell.length_a   1.000
_cell.length_b   1.000
_cell.length_c   1.000
_cell.angle_alpha   90.00
_cell.angle_beta   90.00
_cell.angle_gamma   90.00
#
_symmetry.space_group_name_H-M   'P 1'
#
loop_
_entity.id
_entity.type
_entity.pdbx_description
1 polymer ?
#
loop_
_entity_poly.entity_id
_entity_poly.type
_entity_poly.pdbx_seq_one_letter_code
_entity_poly.pdbx_strand_id
1 'polypeptide(L)' 'MTLQKLPNPVSLSDTLKCIEVGETWIKPDACSWSNIKKTCSELNEKGFIFVTSIRSGAGTITRLK' A
#
# COMPACT_ATOMS: atom_id res chain seq x y z
N MET A 1 15.25 7.78 3.20
CA MET A 1 13.99 7.10 2.84
C MET A 1 14.20 6.41 1.50
N THR A 2 14.14 5.09 1.49
CA THR A 2 14.28 4.26 0.29
C THR A 2 12.89 3.98 -0.26
N LEU A 3 12.63 4.33 -1.53
CA LEU A 3 11.36 4.06 -2.18
C LEU A 3 11.42 2.66 -2.81
N GLN A 4 10.65 1.72 -2.28
CA GLN A 4 10.53 0.38 -2.86
C GLN A 4 9.27 0.26 -3.73
N LYS A 5 9.39 -0.47 -4.84
CA LYS A 5 8.27 -0.76 -5.75
C LYS A 5 7.57 -2.02 -5.24
N LEU A 6 6.25 -1.95 -5.09
CA LEU A 6 5.44 -3.11 -4.71
C LEU A 6 5.66 -4.23 -5.75
N PRO A 7 6.12 -5.43 -5.36
CA PRO A 7 6.17 -6.57 -6.27
C PRO A 7 4.75 -6.90 -6.70
N ASN A 8 4.60 -7.33 -7.96
CA ASN A 8 3.30 -7.63 -8.54
C ASN A 8 2.64 -8.75 -7.70
N PRO A 9 1.56 -8.46 -6.95
CA PRO A 9 1.21 -9.32 -5.84
C PRO A 9 0.31 -10.46 -6.31
N VAL A 10 0.65 -11.69 -5.96
CA VAL A 10 -0.29 -12.83 -5.97
C VAL A 10 -1.41 -12.58 -4.93
N SER A 11 -1.14 -11.80 -3.87
CA SER A 11 -2.10 -11.31 -2.88
C SER A 11 -1.69 -9.92 -2.37
N LEU A 12 -2.47 -8.88 -2.73
CA LEU A 12 -2.21 -7.49 -2.34
C LEU A 12 -2.12 -7.32 -0.81
N SER A 13 -2.96 -8.07 -0.07
CA SER A 13 -3.03 -7.99 1.39
C SER A 13 -1.71 -8.38 2.04
N ASP A 14 -1.08 -9.45 1.58
CA ASP A 14 0.16 -9.93 2.18
C ASP A 14 1.32 -9.01 1.87
N THR A 15 1.36 -8.46 0.66
CA THR A 15 2.35 -7.44 0.29
C THR A 15 2.21 -6.18 1.14
N LEU A 16 0.98 -5.71 1.41
CA LEU A 16 0.76 -4.56 2.30
C LEU A 16 1.21 -4.84 3.74
N LYS A 17 1.03 -6.07 4.24
CA LYS A 17 1.50 -6.45 5.58
C LYS A 17 3.03 -6.49 5.70
N CYS A 18 3.73 -6.76 4.59
CA CYS A 18 5.19 -6.73 4.54
C CYS A 18 5.78 -5.30 4.62
N ILE A 19 4.97 -4.27 4.35
CA ILE A 19 5.41 -2.87 4.49
C ILE A 19 5.70 -2.61 5.96
N GLU A 20 6.88 -2.09 6.27
CA GLU A 20 7.24 -1.72 7.63
C GLU A 20 6.58 -0.41 8.05
N VAL A 21 6.38 -0.20 9.36
CA VAL A 21 5.83 1.06 9.88
C VAL A 21 6.78 2.21 9.55
N GLY A 22 6.25 3.26 8.93
CA GLY A 22 7.03 4.40 8.42
C GLY A 22 7.55 4.21 6.99
N GLU A 23 7.38 3.03 6.41
CA GLU A 23 7.78 2.77 5.02
C GLU A 23 6.69 3.20 4.04
N THR A 24 7.14 3.72 2.88
CA THR A 24 6.26 4.18 1.81
C THR A 24 6.59 3.45 0.53
N TRP A 25 5.58 2.78 -0.02
CA TRP A 25 5.68 2.01 -1.24
C TRP A 25 4.91 2.68 -2.36
N ILE A 26 5.38 2.49 -3.58
CA ILE A 26 4.70 3.00 -4.78
C ILE A 26 3.76 1.92 -5.29
N LYS A 27 2.50 2.30 -5.52
CA LYS A 27 1.49 1.48 -6.17
C LYS A 27 2.04 0.93 -7.50
N PRO A 28 1.91 -0.37 -7.78
CA PRO A 28 2.23 -0.92 -9.07
C PRO A 28 1.15 -0.54 -10.10
N ASP A 29 1.55 -0.30 -11.35
CA ASP A 29 0.64 0.12 -12.43
C ASP A 29 -0.48 -0.91 -12.68
N ALA A 30 -0.15 -2.20 -12.54
CA ALA A 30 -1.05 -3.33 -12.75
C ALA A 30 -2.18 -3.46 -11.70
N CYS A 31 -2.09 -2.77 -10.56
CA CYS A 31 -3.12 -2.85 -9.53
C CYS A 31 -4.10 -1.68 -9.65
N SER A 32 -5.39 -1.91 -9.41
CA SER A 32 -6.38 -0.83 -9.39
C SER A 32 -6.36 -0.09 -8.04
N TRP A 33 -6.57 1.22 -8.08
CA TRP A 33 -6.65 2.04 -6.85
C TRP A 33 -7.83 1.66 -5.95
N SER A 34 -8.94 1.22 -6.55
CA SER A 34 -10.11 0.72 -5.86
C SER A 34 -9.77 -0.52 -5.01
N ASN A 35 -9.01 -1.47 -5.55
CA ASN A 35 -8.57 -2.65 -4.80
C ASN A 35 -7.63 -2.27 -3.65
N ILE A 36 -6.69 -1.34 -3.90
CA ILE A 36 -5.77 -0.86 -2.85
C ILE A 36 -6.51 -0.22 -1.69
N LYS A 37 -7.44 0.69 -1.98
CA LYS A 37 -8.23 1.34 -0.93
C LYS A 37 -9.06 0.33 -0.15
N LYS A 38 -9.69 -0.62 -0.84
CA LYS A 38 -10.47 -1.69 -0.21
C LYS A 38 -9.62 -2.52 0.74
N THR A 39 -8.50 -3.05 0.27
CA THR A 39 -7.61 -3.88 1.10
C THR A 39 -6.97 -3.08 2.23
N CYS A 40 -6.60 -1.82 2.02
CA CYS A 40 -6.13 -0.95 3.11
C CYS A 40 -7.23 -0.77 4.17
N SER A 41 -8.49 -0.59 3.77
CA SER A 41 -9.62 -0.48 4.71
C SER A 41 -9.81 -1.77 5.53
N GLU A 42 -9.79 -2.93 4.88
CA GLU A 42 -9.89 -4.24 5.54
C GLU A 42 -8.70 -4.51 6.50
N LEU A 43 -7.53 -3.97 6.19
CA LEU A 43 -6.34 -4.09 7.05
C LEU A 43 -6.37 -3.08 8.20
N ASN A 44 -6.91 -1.88 7.99
CA ASN A 44 -7.13 -0.88 9.04
C ASN A 44 -8.04 -1.44 10.14
N GLU A 45 -9.08 -2.20 9.77
CA GLU A 45 -9.96 -2.92 10.72
C GLU A 45 -9.21 -3.96 11.55
N LYS A 46 -8.11 -4.51 11.02
CA LYS A 46 -7.23 -5.47 11.70
C LYS A 46 -6.09 -4.80 12.48
N GLY A 47 -6.07 -3.46 12.52
CA GLY A 47 -5.07 -2.67 13.25
C GLY A 47 -3.84 -2.27 12.44
N PHE A 48 -3.75 -2.64 11.16
CA PHE A 48 -2.68 -2.21 10.26
C PHE A 48 -3.11 -0.92 9.56
N ILE A 49 -2.60 0.23 9.99
CA ILE A 49 -3.06 1.53 9.49
C ILE A 49 -2.26 1.91 8.26
N PHE A 50 -2.93 2.12 7.13
CA PHE A 50 -2.33 2.61 5.90
C PHE A 50 -2.91 3.97 5.48
N VAL A 51 -2.03 4.83 4.96
CA VAL A 51 -2.40 6.06 4.27
C VAL A 51 -2.04 5.92 2.81
N THR A 52 -2.99 6.29 1.94
CA THR A 52 -2.78 6.29 0.50
C THR A 52 -2.79 7.71 -0.03
N SER A 53 -1.85 8.05 -0.90
CA SER A 53 -1.79 9.37 -1.55
C SER A 53 -1.59 9.20 -3.05
N ILE A 54 -2.09 10.15 -3.83
CA ILE A 54 -1.80 10.25 -5.27
C ILE A 54 -1.06 11.58 -5.44
N ARG A 55 0.20 11.52 -5.87
CA ARG A 55 0.97 12.72 -6.19
C ARG A 55 1.63 12.55 -7.55
N SER A 56 1.37 13.48 -8.46
CA SER A 56 1.95 13.52 -9.81
C SER A 56 1.72 12.24 -10.63
N GLY A 57 0.53 11.65 -10.53
CA GLY A 57 0.16 10.43 -11.27
C GLY A 57 0.69 9.12 -10.66
N ALA A 58 1.63 9.20 -9.72
CA ALA A 58 2.11 8.06 -8.96
C ALA A 58 1.31 7.92 -7.65
N GLY A 59 0.90 6.68 -7.37
CA GLY A 59 0.25 6.36 -6.12
C GLY A 59 1.22 5.89 -5.07
N THR A 60 1.11 6.39 -3.85
CA THR A 60 1.90 5.94 -2.71
C THR A 60 1.02 5.36 -1.62
N ILE A 61 1.58 4.39 -0.91
CA ILE A 61 0.97 3.69 0.20
C ILE A 61 1.97 3.71 1.34
N THR A 62 1.62 4.32 2.46
CA THR A 62 2.48 4.45 3.63
C THR A 62 1.83 3.71 4.79
N ARG A 63 2.59 2.87 5.50
CA ARG A 63 2.10 2.22 6.71
C ARG A 63 2.39 3.08 7.93
N LEU A 64 1.36 3.35 8.72
CA LEU A 64 1.44 4.12 9.97
C LEU A 64 1.38 3.23 11.23
N LYS A 65 0.78 2.04 11.16
CA LYS A 65 0.68 1.11 12.28
C LYS A 65 0.59 -0.34 11.77
#